data_AF-A0A2M8BH43-F1
#
_entry.id   AF-A0A2M8BH43-F1
#
_cell.length_a   1.000
_cell.length_b   1.000
_cell.length_c   1.000
_cell.angle_alpha   90.00
_cell.angle_beta   90.00
_cell.angle_gamma   90.00
#
_symmetry.space_group_name_H-M   'P 1'
#
loop_
_entity.id
_entity.type
_entity.pdbx_description
1 polymer ?
#
loop_
_entity_poly.entity_id
_entity_poly.type
_entity_poly.pdbx_seq_one_letter_code
_entity_poly.pdbx_strand_id
1 'polypeptide(L)'
;MAEGGWISTKVKQLKWRKLGRELLFWAGLLVALFSARWSLADHYQVPTGSMIPTVQVGDRVFVDKRAYDLRIPFTDVSLVSFDDPMNGDVVVLDSPEDDKLLLKRVAAIPGDRVQVTKGHLTINGEPIAIEETADGLVEYLGAEPHAVQLTREGGPDIGPLDIPADHYLVMGDNRGNSYDG
;
A
#
# COMPACT_ATOMS: atom_id res chain seq x y z
N MET A 1 34.56 -33.24 -63.12
CA MET A 1 35.23 -32.10 -62.44
C MET A 1 34.18 -31.46 -61.55
N ALA A 2 34.28 -31.65 -60.23
CA ALA A 2 33.36 -31.06 -59.26
C ALA A 2 34.20 -30.25 -58.28
N GLU A 3 34.04 -28.93 -58.30
CA GLU A 3 34.75 -28.02 -57.39
C GLU A 3 34.04 -28.01 -56.03
N GLY A 4 34.69 -28.56 -55.01
CA GLY A 4 34.21 -28.52 -53.63
C GLY A 4 34.40 -27.13 -53.03
N GLY A 5 33.33 -26.33 -53.01
CA GLY A 5 33.28 -25.06 -52.28
C GLY A 5 33.21 -25.30 -50.76
N TRP A 6 34.27 -24.91 -50.04
CA TRP A 6 34.30 -24.98 -48.58
C TRP A 6 33.57 -23.78 -47.98
N ILE A 7 32.50 -24.01 -47.21
CA ILE A 7 31.85 -22.96 -46.39
C ILE A 7 32.62 -22.88 -45.07
N SER A 8 33.39 -21.81 -44.92
CA SER A 8 34.04 -21.47 -43.64
C SER A 8 32.99 -21.00 -42.62
N THR A 9 32.53 -21.91 -41.76
CA THR A 9 31.86 -21.55 -40.50
C THR A 9 32.90 -20.96 -39.54
N LYS A 10 33.23 -19.68 -39.71
CA LYS A 10 33.90 -18.92 -38.64
C LYS A 10 32.94 -18.84 -37.47
N VAL A 11 33.10 -19.73 -36.50
CA VAL A 11 32.47 -19.59 -35.18
C VAL A 11 32.93 -18.24 -34.65
N LYS A 12 32.02 -17.25 -34.61
CA LYS A 12 32.30 -15.92 -34.07
C LYS A 12 32.70 -16.12 -32.60
N GLN A 13 33.99 -16.03 -32.32
CA GLN A 13 34.47 -16.13 -30.94
C GLN A 13 33.78 -15.06 -30.10
N LEU A 14 33.06 -15.51 -29.08
CA LEU A 14 32.33 -14.66 -28.17
C LEU A 14 33.35 -13.76 -27.48
N LYS A 15 33.34 -12.46 -27.80
CA LYS A 15 34.26 -11.50 -27.20
C LYS A 15 33.83 -11.28 -25.75
N TRP A 16 34.50 -11.94 -24.80
CA TRP A 16 34.24 -11.84 -23.36
C TRP A 16 34.13 -10.40 -22.83
N ARG A 17 34.88 -9.45 -23.42
CA ARG A 17 34.75 -8.01 -23.11
C ARG A 17 33.41 -7.41 -23.54
N LYS A 18 32.86 -7.83 -24.67
CA LYS A 18 31.53 -7.42 -25.13
C LYS A 18 30.46 -8.02 -24.21
N LEU A 19 30.60 -9.31 -23.88
CA LEU A 19 29.71 -10.00 -22.95
C LEU A 19 29.69 -9.34 -21.56
N GLY A 20 30.85 -8.98 -21.02
CA GLY A 20 30.96 -8.30 -19.72
C GLY A 20 30.29 -6.92 -19.69
N ARG A 21 30.37 -6.14 -20.78
CA ARG A 21 29.69 -4.85 -20.89
C ARG A 21 28.17 -5.00 -20.96
N GLU A 22 27.68 -5.96 -21.75
CA GLU A 22 26.23 -6.24 -21.80
C GLU A 22 25.73 -6.69 -20.41
N LEU A 23 26.48 -7.55 -19.72
CA LEU A 23 26.12 -7.99 -18.35
C LEU A 23 26.10 -6.83 -17.35
N LEU A 24 27.07 -5.92 -17.40
CA LEU A 24 27.08 -4.72 -16.54
C LEU A 24 25.89 -3.79 -16.84
N PHE A 25 25.52 -3.65 -18.11
CA PHE A 25 24.33 -2.88 -18.49
C PHE A 25 23.06 -3.51 -17.93
N TRP A 26 22.86 -4.82 -18.11
CA TRP A 26 21.69 -5.53 -17.58
C TRP A 26 21.66 -5.51 -16.04
N ALA A 27 22.81 -5.68 -15.39
CA ALA A 27 22.92 -5.56 -13.94
C ALA A 27 22.54 -4.15 -13.45
N GLY A 28 23.04 -3.11 -14.11
CA GLY A 28 22.68 -1.72 -13.79
C GLY A 28 21.20 -1.43 -13.98
N LEU A 29 20.59 -1.94 -15.07
CA LEU A 29 19.16 -1.83 -15.31
C LEU A 29 18.35 -2.53 -14.22
N LEU A 30 18.74 -3.76 -13.83
CA LEU A 30 18.08 -4.48 -12.74
C LEU A 30 18.18 -3.70 -11.43
N VAL A 31 19.36 -3.22 -11.06
CA VAL A 31 19.54 -2.42 -9.83
C VAL A 31 18.66 -1.17 -9.87
N ALA A 32 18.59 -0.47 -10.99
CA ALA A 32 17.72 0.70 -11.14
C ALA A 32 16.24 0.35 -10.98
N LEU A 33 15.77 -0.74 -11.61
CA LEU A 33 14.39 -1.21 -11.50
C LEU A 33 14.03 -1.65 -10.07
N PHE A 34 14.91 -2.41 -9.40
CA PHE A 34 14.71 -2.80 -8.01
C PHE A 34 14.73 -1.60 -7.06
N SER A 35 15.62 -0.62 -7.31
CA SER A 35 15.67 0.60 -6.52
C SER A 35 14.40 1.43 -6.66
N ALA A 36 13.88 1.54 -7.89
CA ALA A 36 12.61 2.20 -8.19
C ALA A 36 11.42 1.47 -7.53
N ARG A 37 11.39 0.14 -7.58
CA ARG A 37 10.37 -0.67 -6.90
C ARG A 37 10.39 -0.50 -5.38
N TRP A 38 11.59 -0.41 -4.80
CA TRP A 38 11.73 -0.23 -3.36
C TRP A 38 11.24 1.14 -2.91
N SER A 39 11.61 2.19 -3.65
CA SER A 39 11.52 3.58 -3.18
C SER A 39 10.36 4.38 -3.77
N LEU A 40 9.92 4.04 -4.99
CA LEU A 40 8.95 4.86 -5.73
C LEU A 40 7.55 4.24 -5.67
N ALA A 41 7.41 3.01 -6.16
CA ALA A 41 6.12 2.36 -6.22
C ALA A 41 6.25 0.85 -6.17
N ASP A 42 5.31 0.22 -5.47
CA ASP A 42 5.23 -1.23 -5.37
C ASP A 42 3.81 -1.70 -5.70
N HIS A 43 3.66 -2.99 -6.03
CA HIS A 43 2.37 -3.63 -6.18
C HIS A 43 2.27 -4.81 -5.23
N TYR A 44 1.12 -4.92 -4.57
CA TYR A 44 0.82 -5.97 -3.61
C TYR A 44 -0.48 -6.66 -3.97
N GLN A 45 -0.58 -7.94 -3.62
CA GLN A 45 -1.84 -8.67 -3.66
C GLN A 45 -2.49 -8.59 -2.27
N VAL A 46 -3.75 -8.19 -2.22
CA VAL A 46 -4.45 -7.97 -0.95
C VAL A 46 -4.80 -9.31 -0.29
N PRO A 47 -4.24 -9.62 0.90
CA PRO A 47 -4.40 -10.93 1.51
C PRO A 47 -5.64 -11.06 2.39
N THR A 48 -6.23 -9.94 2.84
CA THR A 48 -7.33 -9.91 3.81
C THR A 48 -8.55 -9.17 3.28
N GLY A 49 -9.73 -9.52 3.81
CA GLY A 49 -11.01 -8.89 3.45
C GLY A 49 -11.41 -7.72 4.36
N SER A 50 -10.43 -7.05 4.99
CA SER A 50 -10.66 -5.94 5.92
C SER A 50 -11.12 -4.66 5.20
N MET A 51 -10.76 -4.51 3.93
CA MET A 51 -11.12 -3.36 3.08
C MET A 51 -12.35 -3.62 2.20
N ILE A 52 -13.10 -4.70 2.44
CA ILE A 52 -14.36 -4.94 1.71
C ILE A 52 -15.39 -3.89 2.17
N PRO A 53 -16.12 -3.22 1.26
CA PRO A 53 -16.29 -3.56 -0.16
C PRO A 53 -15.32 -2.85 -1.11
N THR A 54 -14.55 -1.86 -0.64
CA THR A 54 -13.63 -1.05 -1.46
C THR A 54 -12.57 -1.88 -2.18
N VAL A 55 -12.00 -2.88 -1.50
CA VAL A 55 -10.98 -3.77 -2.08
C VAL A 55 -11.29 -5.22 -1.74
N GLN A 56 -11.28 -6.08 -2.76
CA GLN A 56 -11.57 -7.51 -2.62
C GLN A 56 -10.32 -8.32 -2.33
N VAL A 57 -10.50 -9.46 -1.69
CA VAL A 57 -9.40 -10.41 -1.46
C VAL A 57 -8.86 -10.91 -2.79
N GLY A 58 -7.55 -10.82 -2.98
CA GLY A 58 -6.87 -11.23 -4.20
C GLY A 58 -6.68 -10.12 -5.24
N ASP A 59 -7.27 -8.93 -5.03
CA ASP A 59 -7.02 -7.75 -5.85
C ASP A 59 -5.55 -7.34 -5.80
N ARG A 60 -5.08 -6.71 -6.89
CA ARG A 60 -3.74 -6.13 -6.96
C ARG A 60 -3.83 -4.62 -6.85
N VAL A 61 -3.14 -4.07 -5.85
CA VAL A 61 -3.06 -2.63 -5.63
C VAL A 61 -1.68 -2.12 -6.01
N PHE A 62 -1.64 -0.90 -6.54
CA PHE A 62 -0.41 -0.14 -6.71
C PHE A 62 -0.30 0.87 -5.59
N VAL A 63 0.84 0.88 -4.92
CA VAL A 63 1.14 1.78 -3.80
C VAL A 63 2.18 2.78 -4.27
N ASP A 64 1.85 4.06 -4.28
CA ASP A 64 2.84 5.13 -4.45
C ASP A 64 3.47 5.45 -3.10
N LYS A 65 4.71 4.99 -2.90
CA LYS A 65 5.42 5.20 -1.63
C LYS A 65 5.83 6.66 -1.45
N ARG A 66 6.00 7.39 -2.56
CA ARG A 66 6.45 8.78 -2.59
C ARG A 66 5.35 9.77 -2.18
N ALA A 67 4.11 9.30 -2.03
CA ALA A 67 3.02 10.16 -1.58
C ALA A 67 3.37 10.83 -0.24
N TYR A 68 4.04 10.09 0.64
CA TYR A 68 4.42 10.56 1.97
C TYR A 68 5.93 10.57 2.20
N ASP A 69 6.66 9.57 1.68
CA ASP A 69 8.08 9.38 2.01
C ASP A 69 8.91 8.82 0.86
N LEU A 70 10.06 9.44 0.58
CA LEU A 70 11.07 8.89 -0.32
C LEU A 70 12.15 8.19 0.51
N ARG A 71 12.19 6.86 0.45
CA ARG A 71 13.21 6.08 1.17
C ARG A 71 14.45 5.82 0.33
N ILE A 72 15.58 5.60 0.99
CA ILE A 72 16.79 5.09 0.34
C ILE A 72 16.52 3.63 -0.08
N PRO A 73 16.79 3.26 -1.36
CA PRO A 73 16.61 1.90 -1.84
C PRO A 73 17.24 0.87 -0.90
N PHE A 74 16.52 -0.23 -0.67
CA PHE A 74 16.97 -1.36 0.16
C PHE A 74 17.12 -1.06 1.67
N THR A 75 16.57 0.06 2.14
CA THR A 75 16.58 0.42 3.56
C THR A 75 15.24 1.05 3.98
N ASP A 76 15.04 1.19 5.29
CA ASP A 76 13.91 1.92 5.88
C ASP A 76 14.26 3.38 6.22
N VAL A 77 15.39 3.88 5.73
CA VAL A 77 15.85 5.24 5.98
C VAL A 77 15.10 6.20 5.04
N SER A 78 14.30 7.09 5.64
CA SER A 78 13.68 8.21 4.93
C SER A 78 14.75 9.20 4.45
N LEU A 79 14.69 9.56 3.17
CA LEU A 79 15.51 10.59 2.55
C LEU A 79 14.79 11.95 2.61
N VAL A 80 13.49 11.95 2.28
CA VAL A 80 12.63 13.14 2.23
C VAL A 80 11.20 12.74 2.59
N SER A 81 10.63 13.36 3.62
CA SER A 81 9.19 13.32 3.91
C SER A 81 8.50 14.47 3.19
N PHE A 82 7.49 14.17 2.39
CA PHE A 82 6.76 15.16 1.59
C PHE A 82 5.50 15.66 2.28
N ASP A 83 4.73 14.75 2.85
CA ASP A 83 3.44 15.03 3.48
C ASP A 83 3.08 13.93 4.48
N ASP A 84 2.11 14.22 5.34
CA ASP A 84 1.58 13.28 6.34
C ASP A 84 0.26 12.65 5.87
N PRO A 85 -0.03 11.38 6.21
CA PRO A 85 -1.32 10.77 5.92
C PRO A 85 -2.50 11.57 6.49
N MET A 86 -3.54 11.74 5.69
CA MET A 86 -4.75 12.47 6.08
C MET A 86 -5.92 11.52 6.34
N ASN A 87 -6.95 11.98 7.06
CA ASN A 87 -8.17 11.20 7.23
C ASN A 87 -8.74 10.77 5.88
N GLY A 88 -9.13 9.50 5.77
CA GLY A 88 -9.66 8.92 4.54
C GLY A 88 -8.60 8.28 3.64
N ASP A 89 -7.31 8.52 3.84
CA ASP A 89 -6.26 7.89 3.04
C ASP A 89 -6.20 6.38 3.26
N VAL A 90 -5.94 5.61 2.20
CA VAL A 90 -5.71 4.16 2.29
C VAL A 90 -4.22 3.90 2.33
N VAL A 91 -3.75 3.34 3.44
CA VAL A 91 -2.35 3.09 3.73
C VAL A 91 -2.05 1.60 3.78
N VAL A 92 -0.80 1.25 3.48
CA VAL A 92 -0.28 -0.10 3.65
C VAL A 92 0.65 -0.11 4.86
N LEU A 93 0.39 -1.02 5.78
CA LEU A 93 1.11 -1.18 7.04
C LEU A 93 1.53 -2.64 7.24
N ASP A 94 2.62 -2.84 7.96
CA ASP A 94 3.01 -4.16 8.44
C ASP A 94 2.06 -4.58 9.58
N SER A 95 1.58 -5.82 9.52
CA SER A 95 0.74 -6.39 10.57
C SER A 95 1.55 -6.57 11.86
N PRO A 96 1.00 -6.20 13.03
CA PRO A 96 1.68 -6.43 14.29
C PRO A 96 1.65 -7.91 14.74
N GLU A 97 0.75 -8.72 14.17
CA GLU A 97 0.57 -10.13 14.54
C GLU A 97 1.37 -11.09 13.66
N ASP A 98 1.60 -10.72 12.40
CA ASP A 98 2.28 -11.54 11.40
C ASP A 98 3.09 -10.69 10.41
N ASP A 99 4.04 -11.27 9.69
CA ASP A 99 4.85 -10.56 8.67
C ASP A 99 4.06 -10.27 7.37
N LYS A 100 2.77 -9.96 7.47
CA LYS A 100 1.91 -9.66 6.32
C LYS A 100 1.59 -8.18 6.25
N LEU A 101 1.40 -7.71 5.01
CA LEU A 101 0.92 -6.36 4.76
C LEU A 101 -0.60 -6.28 4.93
N LEU A 102 -1.05 -5.25 5.61
CA LEU A 102 -2.45 -4.89 5.78
C LEU A 102 -2.72 -3.61 4.98
N LEU A 103 -3.91 -3.55 4.39
CA LEU A 103 -4.47 -2.30 3.90
C LEU A 103 -5.48 -1.82 4.93
N LYS A 104 -5.38 -0.55 5.29
CA LYS A 104 -6.34 0.12 6.18
C LYS A 104 -6.57 1.54 5.72
N ARG A 105 -7.64 2.16 6.21
CA ARG A 105 -7.92 3.57 6.03
C ARG A 105 -7.54 4.34 7.28
N VAL A 106 -6.93 5.51 7.11
CA VAL A 106 -6.66 6.45 8.20
C VAL A 106 -8.00 7.01 8.67
N ALA A 107 -8.43 6.58 9.86
CA ALA A 107 -9.64 7.06 10.51
C ALA A 107 -9.36 8.41 11.20
N ALA A 108 -8.22 8.52 11.89
CA ALA A 108 -7.85 9.69 12.69
C ALA A 108 -6.35 9.99 12.62
N ILE A 109 -6.01 11.27 12.74
CA ILE A 109 -4.65 11.80 12.63
C ILE A 109 -4.14 12.33 13.98
N PRO A 110 -2.82 12.60 14.14
CA PRO A 110 -2.27 13.16 15.36
C PRO A 110 -3.04 14.39 15.88
N GLY A 111 -3.40 14.36 17.15
CA GLY A 111 -4.13 15.44 17.82
C GLY A 111 -5.66 15.33 17.76
N ASP A 112 -6.22 14.42 16.96
CA ASP A 112 -7.66 14.15 16.99
C ASP A 112 -8.08 13.45 18.28
N ARG A 113 -9.28 13.79 18.77
CA ARG A 113 -9.98 13.01 19.78
C ARG A 113 -11.03 12.13 19.14
N VAL A 114 -10.91 10.82 19.26
CA VAL A 114 -11.77 9.89 18.55
C VAL A 114 -12.53 8.93 19.43
N GLN A 115 -13.71 8.57 18.97
CA GLN A 115 -14.54 7.52 19.54
C GLN A 115 -15.16 6.72 18.39
N VAL A 116 -15.11 5.40 18.51
CA VAL A 116 -15.82 4.47 17.63
C VAL A 116 -16.88 3.77 18.45
N THR A 117 -18.13 3.81 18.00
CA THR A 117 -19.23 3.11 18.66
C THR A 117 -20.01 2.34 17.62
N LYS A 118 -20.04 1.00 17.75
CA LYS A 118 -20.66 0.10 16.76
C LYS A 118 -20.19 0.36 15.33
N GLY A 119 -18.89 0.62 15.19
CA GLY A 119 -18.27 0.96 13.91
C GLY A 119 -18.58 2.36 13.37
N HIS A 120 -19.33 3.21 14.08
CA HIS A 120 -19.51 4.62 13.71
C HIS A 120 -18.41 5.48 14.32
N LEU A 121 -17.77 6.31 13.49
CA LEU A 121 -16.66 7.16 13.89
C LEU A 121 -17.15 8.54 14.34
N THR A 122 -16.60 9.05 15.44
CA THR A 122 -16.78 10.42 15.92
C THR A 122 -15.40 11.03 16.13
N ILE A 123 -15.13 12.18 15.51
CA ILE A 123 -13.85 12.89 15.57
C ILE A 123 -14.08 14.27 16.15
N ASN A 124 -13.34 14.63 17.20
CA ASN A 124 -13.42 15.92 17.89
C ASN A 124 -14.84 16.30 18.35
N GLY A 125 -15.65 15.29 18.68
CA GLY A 125 -17.05 15.44 19.11
C GLY A 125 -18.07 15.50 17.98
N GLU A 126 -17.62 15.54 16.73
CA GLU A 126 -18.48 15.56 15.55
C GLU A 126 -18.61 14.13 14.96
N PRO A 127 -19.83 13.58 14.82
CA PRO A 127 -20.03 12.28 14.22
C PRO A 127 -19.75 12.35 12.71
N ILE A 128 -18.96 11.40 12.21
CA ILE A 128 -18.72 11.24 10.77
C ILE A 128 -19.98 10.64 10.13
N ALA A 129 -20.45 11.29 9.08
CA ALA A 129 -21.69 10.91 8.41
C ALA A 129 -21.54 9.56 7.70
N ILE A 130 -22.53 8.69 7.89
CA ILE A 130 -22.73 7.48 7.08
C ILE A 130 -24.12 7.55 6.48
N GLU A 131 -24.20 7.48 5.15
CA GLU A 131 -25.47 7.45 4.41
C GLU A 131 -25.73 6.06 3.84
N GLU A 132 -26.98 5.62 3.89
CA GLU A 132 -27.41 4.39 3.24
C GLU A 132 -27.82 4.70 1.79
N THR A 133 -27.13 4.07 0.85
CA THR A 133 -27.36 4.20 -0.59
C THR A 133 -27.87 2.88 -1.18
N ALA A 134 -28.24 2.88 -2.46
CA ALA A 134 -28.65 1.66 -3.14
C ALA A 134 -27.55 0.57 -3.16
N ASP A 135 -26.28 0.98 -3.10
CA ASP A 135 -25.11 0.10 -3.19
C ASP A 135 -24.52 -0.24 -1.80
N GLY A 136 -25.10 0.26 -0.71
CA GLY A 136 -24.66 0.02 0.67
C GLY A 136 -24.40 1.30 1.45
N LEU A 137 -23.63 1.18 2.54
CA LEU A 137 -23.29 2.30 3.41
C LEU A 137 -22.09 3.07 2.86
N VAL A 138 -22.18 4.40 2.88
CA VAL A 138 -21.12 5.31 2.42
C VAL A 138 -20.73 6.23 3.56
N GLU A 139 -19.46 6.25 3.93
CA GLU A 139 -18.89 7.13 4.96
C GLU A 139 -18.19 8.33 4.32
N TYR A 140 -18.42 9.52 4.89
CA TYR A 140 -17.86 10.80 4.43
C TYR A 140 -16.68 11.22 5.29
N LEU A 141 -15.57 10.51 5.14
CA LEU A 141 -14.31 10.78 5.83
C LEU A 141 -13.24 11.27 4.85
N GLY A 142 -12.66 12.43 5.12
CA GLY A 142 -11.61 12.99 4.28
C GLY A 142 -12.15 13.63 2.99
N ALA A 143 -11.35 13.58 1.93
CA ALA A 143 -11.66 14.24 0.66
C ALA A 143 -12.70 13.49 -0.18
N GLU A 144 -12.70 12.15 -0.12
CA GLU A 144 -13.52 11.31 -0.99
C GLU A 144 -14.37 10.35 -0.14
N PRO A 145 -15.70 10.28 -0.38
CA PRO A 145 -16.55 9.32 0.30
C PRO A 145 -16.19 7.88 -0.11
N HIS A 146 -16.34 6.94 0.81
CA HIS A 146 -15.99 5.55 0.56
C HIS A 146 -17.03 4.60 1.16
N ALA A 147 -17.10 3.40 0.61
CA ALA A 147 -18.04 2.40 1.06
C ALA A 147 -17.54 1.69 2.32
N VAL A 148 -18.44 1.44 3.26
CA VAL A 148 -18.16 0.77 4.54
C VAL A 148 -19.13 -0.37 4.79
N GLN A 149 -18.72 -1.33 5.62
CA GLN A 149 -19.56 -2.43 6.09
C GLN A 149 -19.47 -2.57 7.60
N LEU A 150 -20.63 -2.46 8.25
CA LEU A 150 -20.79 -2.66 9.69
C LEU A 150 -21.10 -4.13 10.01
N THR A 151 -20.22 -5.05 9.57
CA THR A 151 -20.36 -6.47 9.95
C THR A 151 -20.15 -6.63 11.47
N ARG A 152 -20.60 -7.74 12.07
CA ARG A 152 -20.41 -8.05 13.51
C ARG A 152 -20.67 -6.86 14.45
N GLU A 153 -21.76 -6.13 14.21
CA GLU A 153 -22.13 -4.92 14.97
C GLU A 153 -21.10 -3.78 14.93
N GLY A 154 -20.27 -3.73 13.89
CA GLY A 154 -19.26 -2.70 13.67
C GLY A 154 -17.94 -2.94 14.40
N GLY A 155 -17.71 -4.13 14.96
CA GLY A 155 -16.45 -4.46 15.64
C GLY A 155 -16.39 -3.90 17.07
N PRO A 156 -15.19 -3.92 17.71
CA PRO A 156 -15.02 -3.41 19.05
C PRO A 156 -15.15 -1.88 19.10
N ASP A 157 -15.77 -1.37 20.16
CA ASP A 157 -15.80 0.06 20.44
C ASP A 157 -14.39 0.56 20.81
N ILE A 158 -14.07 1.79 20.38
CA ILE A 158 -12.77 2.43 20.63
C ILE A 158 -13.01 3.78 21.30
N GLY A 159 -12.19 4.10 22.31
CA GLY A 159 -12.16 5.42 22.91
C GLY A 159 -13.31 5.73 23.89
N PRO A 160 -13.51 7.02 24.23
CA PRO A 160 -12.83 8.18 23.67
C PRO A 160 -11.32 8.20 23.97
N LEU A 161 -10.49 8.47 22.97
CA LEU A 161 -9.04 8.58 23.13
C LEU A 161 -8.48 9.73 22.28
N ASP A 162 -7.42 10.38 22.77
CA ASP A 162 -6.67 11.39 22.04
C ASP A 162 -5.51 10.71 21.28
N ILE A 163 -5.38 10.97 19.98
CA ILE A 163 -4.34 10.40 19.15
C ILE A 163 -3.01 11.10 19.46
N PRO A 164 -2.00 10.39 19.97
CA PRO A 164 -0.70 10.99 20.28
C PRO A 164 -0.02 11.60 19.05
N ALA A 165 1.00 12.42 19.31
CA ALA A 165 1.94 12.81 18.27
C ALA A 165 2.54 11.55 17.61
N ASP A 166 2.75 11.59 16.29
CA ASP A 166 3.32 10.52 15.47
C ASP A 166 2.50 9.22 15.41
N HIS A 167 1.23 9.24 15.83
CA HIS A 167 0.33 8.08 15.77
C HIS A 167 -0.91 8.38 14.92
N TYR A 168 -1.46 7.33 14.31
CA TYR A 168 -2.69 7.39 13.53
C TYR A 168 -3.61 6.28 14.01
N LEU A 169 -4.91 6.51 14.01
CA LEU A 169 -5.87 5.42 14.11
C LEU A 169 -6.20 4.96 12.70
N VAL A 170 -6.02 3.67 12.44
CA VAL A 170 -6.41 3.07 11.16
C VAL A 170 -7.52 2.04 11.35
N MET A 171 -8.45 2.01 10.40
CA MET A 171 -9.62 1.13 10.43
C MET A 171 -9.81 0.46 9.07
N GLY A 172 -10.36 -0.75 9.08
CA GLY A 172 -10.84 -1.39 7.85
C GLY A 172 -12.20 -0.84 7.42
N ASP A 173 -12.45 -0.78 6.12
CA ASP A 173 -13.80 -0.45 5.60
C ASP A 173 -14.84 -1.51 6.05
N ASN A 174 -14.40 -2.75 6.29
CA ASN A 174 -15.17 -3.81 6.93
C ASN A 174 -14.96 -3.82 8.45
N ARG A 175 -15.67 -2.94 9.17
CA ARG A 175 -15.47 -2.62 10.60
C ARG A 175 -15.51 -3.86 11.52
N GLY A 176 -16.38 -4.82 11.25
CA GLY A 176 -16.47 -6.05 12.06
C GLY A 176 -15.51 -7.17 11.69
N ASN A 177 -14.76 -7.05 10.59
CA ASN A 177 -13.80 -8.06 10.12
C ASN A 177 -12.38 -7.50 10.05
N SER A 178 -12.12 -6.49 10.85
CA SER A 178 -10.86 -5.76 10.89
C SER A 178 -10.35 -5.74 12.32
N TYR A 179 -9.08 -6.10 12.52
CA TYR A 179 -8.34 -5.73 13.73
C TYR A 179 -7.96 -4.26 13.58
N ASP A 180 -8.74 -3.39 14.22
CA ASP A 180 -8.53 -1.95 14.22
C ASP A 180 -7.61 -1.58 15.39
N GLY A 181 -6.70 -0.63 15.17
CA GLY A 181 -5.65 -0.28 16.13
C GLY A 181 -4.75 0.84 15.62
#